data_AF-A0A8J6JR84-F1
#
_entry.id   AF-A0A8J6JR84-F1
#
_cell.length_a   1.000
_cell.length_b   1.000
_cell.length_c   1.000
_cell.angle_alpha   90.00
_cell.angle_beta   90.00
_cell.angle_gamma   90.00
#
_symmetry.space_group_name_H-M   'P 1'
#
loop_
_entity.id
_entity.type
_entity.pdbx_description
1 polymer ?
#
loop_
_entity_poly.entity_id
_entity_poly.type
_entity_poly.pdbx_seq_one_letter_code
_entity_poly.pdbx_strand_id
1 'polypeptide(L)'
;MSATLAAKTVAELKAMVANAEKILAGPNAKMHAVAQTFLEGAQTELSGRRVASRPTGRKRDFAEQERQILAVAAEAAARFDLTPETARARGTRSPHRLLSTQGKLKVGGASKSGAYPVNLYISHKAGDVIVNLGLFMPPDSEEVWFDAGWFQMRARGNTELTVVDGMLHTQDLAEARSAFMAALEQHAPAR
;
A
#
# COMPACT_ATOMS: atom_id res chain seq x y z
N MET A 1 17.97 30.01 4.77
CA MET A 1 16.52 29.74 4.98
C MET A 1 16.13 28.27 4.73
N SER A 2 17.05 27.29 4.84
CA SER A 2 16.74 25.88 4.51
C SER A 2 16.13 25.09 5.69
N ALA A 3 16.41 25.47 6.94
CA ALA A 3 15.93 24.75 8.13
C ALA A 3 14.39 24.80 8.35
N THR A 4 13.68 25.74 7.73
CA THR A 4 12.24 25.98 7.96
C THR A 4 11.30 25.14 7.12
N LEU A 5 11.73 24.61 5.97
CA LEU A 5 10.87 23.82 5.07
C LEU A 5 10.81 22.34 5.46
N ALA A 6 11.92 21.78 5.96
CA ALA A 6 12.00 20.38 6.40
C ALA A 6 11.02 20.08 7.56
N ALA A 7 10.78 21.04 8.45
CA ALA A 7 9.86 20.91 9.58
C ALA A 7 8.36 21.03 9.20
N LYS A 8 8.03 21.36 7.94
CA LYS A 8 6.65 21.52 7.48
C LYS A 8 6.02 20.18 7.10
N THR A 9 4.72 20.05 7.32
CA THR A 9 3.92 18.91 6.86
C THR A 9 3.70 18.94 5.34
N VAL A 10 3.33 17.81 4.74
CA VAL A 10 3.01 17.74 3.29
C VAL A 10 1.85 18.66 2.91
N ALA A 11 0.86 18.82 3.79
CA ALA A 11 -0.28 19.71 3.57
C ALA A 11 0.17 21.17 3.55
N GLU A 12 1.02 21.58 4.50
CA GLU A 12 1.58 22.93 4.54
C GLU A 12 2.46 23.21 3.31
N LEU A 13 3.31 22.28 2.89
CA LEU A 13 4.14 22.44 1.69
C LEU A 13 3.30 22.60 0.42
N LYS A 14 2.20 21.85 0.27
CA LYS A 14 1.27 22.01 -0.86
C LYS A 14 0.57 23.36 -0.84
N ALA A 15 0.17 23.85 0.34
CA ALA A 15 -0.42 25.17 0.48
C ALA A 15 0.58 26.28 0.13
N MET A 16 1.86 26.11 0.48
CA MET A 16 2.94 27.04 0.12
C MET A 16 3.18 27.09 -1.39
N VAL A 17 3.18 25.94 -2.08
CA VAL A 17 3.26 25.86 -3.56
C VAL A 17 2.11 26.64 -4.20
N ALA A 18 0.87 26.36 -3.82
CA ALA A 18 -0.31 27.03 -4.40
C ALA A 18 -0.29 28.55 -4.16
N ASN A 19 0.18 29.01 -3.00
CA ASN A 19 0.31 30.43 -2.70
C ASN A 19 1.41 31.10 -3.54
N ALA A 20 2.56 30.43 -3.71
CA ALA A 20 3.65 30.93 -4.53
C ALA A 20 3.25 31.04 -6.02
N GLU A 21 2.57 30.03 -6.55
CA GLU A 21 2.03 30.04 -7.93
C GLU A 21 1.03 31.21 -8.13
N LYS A 22 0.17 31.46 -7.15
CA LYS A 22 -0.78 32.59 -7.20
C LYS A 22 -0.08 33.95 -7.21
N ILE A 23 1.02 34.10 -6.46
CA ILE A 23 1.82 35.33 -6.44
C ILE A 23 2.53 35.54 -7.78
N LEU A 24 3.08 34.48 -8.36
CA LEU A 24 3.76 34.51 -9.66
C LEU A 24 2.80 34.82 -10.82
N ALA A 25 1.56 34.32 -10.75
CA ALA A 25 0.50 34.65 -11.72
C ALA A 25 -0.09 36.06 -11.53
N GLY A 26 0.16 36.70 -10.39
CA GLY A 26 -0.35 38.04 -10.06
C GLY A 26 0.58 39.17 -10.50
N PRO A 27 0.10 40.42 -10.54
CA PRO A 27 0.86 41.58 -11.02
C PRO A 27 1.98 42.05 -10.07
N ASN A 28 2.14 41.42 -8.89
CA ASN A 28 3.06 41.87 -7.86
C ASN A 28 4.50 41.37 -8.10
N ALA A 29 5.14 41.93 -9.12
CA ALA A 29 6.49 41.58 -9.55
C ALA A 29 7.56 41.67 -8.45
N LYS A 30 7.36 42.54 -7.44
CA LYS A 30 8.27 42.70 -6.30
C LYS A 30 8.40 41.43 -5.45
N MET A 31 7.38 40.57 -5.48
CA MET A 31 7.33 39.33 -4.70
C MET A 31 7.69 38.09 -5.52
N HIS A 32 7.89 38.23 -6.84
CA HIS A 32 8.13 37.08 -7.73
C HIS A 32 9.41 36.32 -7.39
N ALA A 33 10.52 37.02 -7.13
CA ALA A 33 11.79 36.37 -6.78
C ALA A 33 11.69 35.54 -5.49
N VAL A 34 10.96 36.05 -4.50
CA VAL A 34 10.72 35.38 -3.22
C VAL A 34 9.76 34.19 -3.40
N ALA A 35 8.68 34.38 -4.16
CA ALA A 35 7.72 33.32 -4.48
C ALA A 35 8.39 32.18 -5.27
N GLN A 36 9.25 32.49 -6.23
CA GLN A 36 10.01 31.52 -7.01
C GLN A 36 10.92 30.68 -6.09
N THR A 37 11.64 31.32 -5.18
CA THR A 37 12.50 30.64 -4.20
C THR A 37 11.71 29.70 -3.28
N PHE A 38 10.54 30.12 -2.80
CA PHE A 38 9.67 29.27 -1.99
C PHE A 38 9.03 28.14 -2.79
N LEU A 39 8.64 28.40 -4.03
CA LEU A 39 8.09 27.39 -4.92
C LEU A 39 9.12 26.29 -5.16
N GLU A 40 10.34 26.66 -5.55
CA GLU A 40 11.44 25.73 -5.79
C GLU A 40 11.83 24.97 -4.52
N GLY A 41 11.93 25.65 -3.37
CA GLY A 41 12.24 25.02 -2.09
C GLY A 41 11.16 24.03 -1.63
N ALA A 42 9.88 24.42 -1.71
CA ALA A 42 8.76 23.56 -1.33
C ALA A 42 8.57 22.40 -2.32
N GLN A 43 8.77 22.63 -3.62
CA GLN A 43 8.78 21.57 -4.64
C GLN A 43 9.96 20.62 -4.45
N THR A 44 11.15 21.13 -4.08
CA THR A 44 12.33 20.29 -3.77
C THR A 44 12.10 19.46 -2.52
N GLU A 45 11.51 20.01 -1.47
CA GLU A 45 11.17 19.25 -0.25
C GLU A 45 10.06 18.22 -0.52
N LEU A 46 9.00 18.59 -1.24
CA LEU A 46 7.94 17.67 -1.67
C LEU A 46 8.49 16.59 -2.61
N SER A 47 9.45 16.94 -3.46
CA SER A 47 10.09 16.01 -4.38
C SER A 47 11.07 15.12 -3.63
N GLY A 48 11.87 15.62 -2.69
CA GLY A 48 12.71 14.81 -1.80
C GLY A 48 11.87 13.81 -0.97
N ARG A 49 10.66 14.20 -0.58
CA ARG A 49 9.67 13.29 0.04
C ARG A 49 9.02 12.32 -0.94
N ARG A 50 9.02 12.61 -2.25
CA ARG A 50 8.56 11.74 -3.34
C ARG A 50 9.69 10.90 -3.97
N VAL A 51 10.95 11.27 -3.75
CA VAL A 51 12.18 10.72 -4.33
C VAL A 51 12.84 9.88 -3.23
N ALA A 52 12.21 8.80 -2.82
CA ALA A 52 12.72 7.48 -3.18
C ALA A 52 12.16 6.88 -4.49
N SER A 53 11.38 7.61 -5.28
CA SER A 53 11.14 7.21 -6.69
C SER A 53 12.32 7.62 -7.59
N ARG A 54 13.41 6.85 -7.53
CA ARG A 54 14.46 6.85 -8.57
C ARG A 54 13.87 6.30 -9.88
N PRO A 55 14.40 6.67 -11.06
CA PRO A 55 13.84 6.23 -12.32
C PRO A 55 14.03 4.72 -12.45
N THR A 56 12.92 3.98 -12.49
CA THR A 56 12.93 2.53 -12.76
C THR A 56 13.43 2.32 -14.19
N GLY A 57 14.73 2.03 -14.33
CA GLY A 57 15.25 1.34 -15.49
C GLY A 57 14.46 0.03 -15.64
N ARG A 58 13.77 -0.11 -16.78
CA ARG A 58 12.77 -1.14 -17.13
C ARG A 58 11.46 -1.03 -16.34
N LYS A 59 10.34 -0.94 -17.07
CA LYS A 59 9.03 -1.40 -16.58
C LYS A 59 9.22 -2.86 -16.18
N ARG A 60 9.29 -3.13 -14.87
CA ARG A 60 9.34 -4.51 -14.37
C ARG A 60 7.96 -5.12 -14.57
N ASP A 61 7.90 -6.24 -15.27
CA ASP A 61 6.67 -6.95 -15.60
C ASP A 61 6.43 -8.03 -14.53
N PHE A 62 5.36 -7.88 -13.76
CA PHE A 62 4.93 -8.83 -12.73
C PHE A 62 3.72 -9.65 -13.18
N ALA A 63 3.36 -9.62 -14.46
CA ALA A 63 2.15 -10.24 -14.97
C ALA A 63 2.06 -11.74 -14.65
N GLU A 64 3.18 -12.47 -14.62
CA GLU A 64 3.17 -13.89 -14.25
C GLU A 64 2.82 -14.09 -12.77
N GLN A 65 3.48 -13.37 -11.86
CA GLN A 65 3.19 -13.44 -10.43
C GLN A 65 1.75 -13.00 -10.15
N GLU A 66 1.27 -11.95 -10.84
CA GLU A 66 -0.12 -11.51 -10.75
C GLU A 66 -1.10 -12.61 -11.19
N ARG A 67 -0.84 -13.26 -12.33
CA ARG A 67 -1.66 -14.39 -12.80
C ARG A 67 -1.68 -15.54 -11.79
N GLN A 68 -0.54 -15.87 -11.22
CA GLN A 68 -0.44 -16.97 -10.26
C GLN A 68 -1.19 -16.64 -8.95
N ILE A 69 -1.07 -15.43 -8.42
CA ILE A 69 -1.86 -15.01 -7.23
C ILE A 69 -3.37 -15.00 -7.56
N LEU A 70 -3.76 -14.56 -8.76
CA LEU A 70 -5.17 -14.62 -9.18
C LEU A 70 -5.69 -16.06 -9.26
N ALA A 71 -4.87 -17.02 -9.69
CA ALA A 71 -5.22 -18.43 -9.66
C ALA A 71 -5.43 -18.94 -8.22
N VAL A 72 -4.57 -18.54 -7.28
CA VAL A 72 -4.76 -18.83 -5.84
C VAL A 72 -6.05 -18.20 -5.31
N ALA A 73 -6.38 -16.97 -5.72
CA ALA A 73 -7.63 -16.32 -5.32
C ALA A 73 -8.87 -17.09 -5.81
N ALA A 74 -8.82 -17.61 -7.04
CA ALA A 74 -9.90 -18.42 -7.60
C ALA A 74 -10.04 -19.77 -6.86
N GLU A 75 -8.92 -20.44 -6.57
CA GLU A 75 -8.90 -21.67 -5.76
C GLU A 75 -9.51 -21.44 -4.37
N ALA A 76 -9.08 -20.37 -3.69
CA ALA A 76 -9.56 -20.01 -2.37
C ALA A 76 -11.07 -19.72 -2.37
N ALA A 77 -11.57 -18.98 -3.36
CA ALA A 77 -13.00 -18.68 -3.50
C ALA A 77 -13.86 -19.90 -3.84
N ALA A 78 -13.27 -20.96 -4.39
CA ALA A 78 -13.95 -22.24 -4.60
C ALA A 78 -14.08 -23.06 -3.31
N ARG A 79 -13.10 -22.95 -2.40
CA ARG A 79 -13.03 -23.73 -1.15
C ARG A 79 -13.67 -23.04 0.06
N PHE A 80 -13.68 -21.72 0.08
CA PHE A 80 -14.12 -20.92 1.23
C PHE A 80 -15.13 -19.86 0.81
N ASP A 81 -16.04 -19.51 1.71
CA ASP A 81 -16.93 -18.36 1.53
C ASP A 81 -16.23 -17.08 2.02
N LEU A 82 -15.57 -16.41 1.08
CA LEU A 82 -14.79 -15.19 1.30
C LEU A 82 -15.59 -13.91 1.03
N THR A 83 -16.91 -14.01 0.96
CA THR A 83 -17.78 -12.87 0.65
C THR A 83 -17.84 -11.88 1.82
N PRO A 84 -17.89 -10.56 1.54
CA PRO A 84 -18.11 -9.56 2.57
C PRO A 84 -19.42 -9.77 3.34
N GLU A 85 -20.44 -10.35 2.71
CA GLU A 85 -21.74 -10.67 3.29
C GLU A 85 -21.60 -11.70 4.41
N THR A 86 -20.96 -12.83 4.12
CA THR A 86 -20.70 -13.88 5.12
C THR A 86 -19.77 -13.40 6.22
N ALA A 87 -18.71 -12.67 5.88
CA ALA A 87 -17.81 -12.09 6.88
C ALA A 87 -18.56 -11.14 7.83
N ARG A 88 -19.48 -10.31 7.30
CA ARG A 88 -20.31 -9.40 8.09
C ARG A 88 -21.27 -10.16 8.99
N ALA A 89 -21.94 -11.19 8.47
CA ALA A 89 -22.83 -12.05 9.26
C ALA A 89 -22.12 -12.72 10.44
N ARG A 90 -20.81 -12.98 10.30
CA ARG A 90 -19.94 -13.52 11.35
C ARG A 90 -19.28 -12.45 12.24
N GLY A 91 -19.77 -11.20 12.20
CA GLY A 91 -19.33 -10.13 13.11
C GLY A 91 -18.11 -9.33 12.65
N THR A 92 -17.64 -9.50 11.40
CA THR A 92 -16.50 -8.72 10.89
C THR A 92 -16.89 -7.26 10.67
N ARG A 93 -16.16 -6.33 11.28
CA ARG A 93 -16.32 -4.88 11.02
C ARG A 93 -15.59 -4.47 9.75
N SER A 94 -16.30 -3.79 8.85
CA SER A 94 -15.78 -3.30 7.56
C SER A 94 -15.08 -4.41 6.74
N PRO A 95 -15.79 -5.51 6.41
CA PRO A 95 -15.22 -6.57 5.58
C PRO A 95 -14.95 -6.05 4.17
N HIS A 96 -13.93 -6.59 3.52
CA HIS A 96 -13.56 -6.25 2.16
C HIS A 96 -13.62 -7.48 1.25
N ARG A 97 -13.78 -7.24 -0.06
CA ARG A 97 -13.69 -8.29 -1.07
C ARG A 97 -12.29 -8.87 -1.13
N LEU A 98 -12.14 -10.14 -1.51
CA LEU A 98 -10.83 -10.79 -1.69
C LEU A 98 -9.94 -10.04 -2.69
N LEU A 99 -10.54 -9.65 -3.81
CA LEU A 99 -9.93 -8.87 -4.89
C LEU A 99 -10.41 -7.41 -4.87
N SER A 100 -9.82 -6.58 -5.72
CA SER A 100 -10.35 -5.25 -6.02
C SER A 100 -11.74 -5.34 -6.67
N THR A 101 -12.43 -4.20 -6.79
CA THR A 101 -13.73 -4.11 -7.46
C THR A 101 -13.70 -4.52 -8.94
N GLN A 102 -12.53 -4.44 -9.59
CA GLN A 102 -12.29 -4.84 -10.97
C GLN A 102 -11.85 -6.30 -11.11
N GLY A 103 -11.82 -7.09 -10.03
CA GLY A 103 -11.33 -8.47 -10.05
C GLY A 103 -9.81 -8.61 -10.16
N LYS A 104 -9.06 -7.51 -9.98
CA LYS A 104 -7.58 -7.51 -9.96
C LYS A 104 -7.05 -7.61 -8.53
N LEU A 105 -5.76 -7.88 -8.38
CA LEU A 105 -5.07 -7.71 -7.09
C LEU A 105 -5.28 -6.31 -6.53
N LYS A 106 -5.35 -6.20 -5.21
CA LYS A 106 -5.41 -4.91 -4.52
C LYS A 106 -4.03 -4.27 -4.54
N VAL A 107 -4.00 -2.93 -4.54
CA VAL A 107 -2.76 -2.14 -4.45
C VAL A 107 -2.64 -1.53 -3.05
N GLY A 108 -1.52 -1.80 -2.38
CA GLY A 108 -1.25 -1.33 -1.03
C GLY A 108 -1.05 0.18 -0.95
N GLY A 109 -1.32 0.75 0.23
CA GLY A 109 -1.09 2.18 0.49
C GLY A 109 0.39 2.58 0.31
N ALA A 110 1.31 1.64 0.52
CA ALA A 110 2.74 1.84 0.36
C ALA A 110 3.13 2.05 -1.13
N SER A 111 2.49 1.34 -2.08
CA SER A 111 2.66 1.66 -3.50
C SER A 111 1.96 2.94 -3.93
N LYS A 112 0.78 3.23 -3.37
CA LYS A 112 0.07 4.49 -3.66
C LYS A 112 0.83 5.74 -3.18
N SER A 113 1.63 5.60 -2.13
CA SER A 113 2.49 6.66 -1.60
C SER A 113 3.88 6.71 -2.26
N GLY A 114 4.21 5.74 -3.12
CA GLY A 114 5.52 5.63 -3.77
C GLY A 114 6.61 5.04 -2.87
N ALA A 115 6.27 4.54 -1.68
CA ALA A 115 7.21 3.93 -0.76
C ALA A 115 7.67 2.54 -1.21
N TYR A 116 6.84 1.82 -1.96
CA TYR A 116 7.16 0.51 -2.53
C TYR A 116 6.81 0.46 -4.01
N PRO A 117 7.75 0.14 -4.91
CA PRO A 117 7.47 -0.12 -6.32
C PRO A 117 6.36 -1.14 -6.55
N VAL A 118 6.32 -2.21 -5.73
CA VAL A 118 5.28 -3.25 -5.78
C VAL A 118 4.76 -3.56 -4.38
N ASN A 119 3.44 -3.52 -4.25
CA ASN A 119 2.67 -3.98 -3.10
C ASN A 119 1.29 -4.37 -3.63
N LEU A 120 1.22 -5.59 -4.17
CA LEU A 120 0.01 -6.16 -4.77
C LEU A 120 -0.45 -7.33 -3.92
N TYR A 121 -1.74 -7.42 -3.59
CA TYR A 121 -2.19 -8.48 -2.68
C TYR A 121 -3.66 -8.88 -2.85
N ILE A 122 -3.97 -10.06 -2.33
CA ILE A 122 -5.32 -10.48 -1.98
C ILE A 122 -5.44 -10.59 -0.47
N SER A 123 -6.62 -10.34 0.06
CA SER A 123 -6.83 -10.42 1.50
C SER A 123 -8.28 -10.69 1.85
N HIS A 124 -8.50 -11.44 2.93
CA HIS A 124 -9.79 -11.68 3.55
C HIS A 124 -9.74 -11.21 5.01
N LYS A 125 -10.80 -10.56 5.48
CA LYS A 125 -10.91 -10.11 6.86
C LYS A 125 -11.97 -10.95 7.58
N ALA A 126 -11.59 -11.56 8.70
CA ALA A 126 -12.44 -12.35 9.58
C ALA A 126 -12.30 -11.85 11.02
N GLY A 127 -13.31 -11.13 11.53
CA GLY A 127 -13.21 -10.42 12.81
C GLY A 127 -12.09 -9.37 12.77
N ASP A 128 -11.12 -9.51 13.66
CA ASP A 128 -9.92 -8.65 13.72
C ASP A 128 -8.69 -9.25 13.01
N VAL A 129 -8.85 -10.45 12.44
CA VAL A 129 -7.81 -11.14 11.66
C VAL A 129 -7.92 -10.74 10.20
N ILE A 130 -6.77 -10.51 9.57
CA ILE A 130 -6.63 -10.37 8.13
C ILE A 130 -5.74 -11.51 7.64
N VAL A 131 -6.29 -12.33 6.76
CA VAL A 131 -5.55 -13.32 5.99
C VAL A 131 -5.10 -12.67 4.69
N ASN A 132 -3.82 -12.78 4.34
CA ASN A 132 -3.20 -12.06 3.24
C ASN A 132 -2.29 -12.98 2.41
N LEU A 133 -2.24 -12.73 1.10
CA LEU A 133 -1.18 -13.16 0.21
C LEU A 133 -0.84 -11.97 -0.68
N GLY A 134 0.40 -11.48 -0.59
CA GLY A 134 0.84 -10.33 -1.39
C GLY A 134 2.24 -10.47 -1.93
N LEU A 135 2.48 -9.79 -3.05
CA LEU A 135 3.76 -9.60 -3.72
C LEU A 135 4.31 -8.23 -3.35
N PHE A 136 5.55 -8.20 -2.89
CA PHE A 136 6.22 -7.00 -2.41
C PHE A 136 7.58 -6.83 -3.07
N MET A 137 7.94 -5.57 -3.35
CA MET A 137 9.27 -5.17 -3.80
C MET A 137 9.62 -3.83 -3.17
N PRO A 138 10.67 -3.75 -2.34
CA PRO A 138 11.22 -2.50 -1.82
C PRO A 138 11.78 -1.58 -2.91
N PRO A 139 11.90 -0.28 -2.63
CA PRO A 139 12.42 0.71 -3.56
C PRO A 139 13.88 0.45 -4.00
N ASP A 140 14.67 -0.22 -3.17
CA ASP A 140 16.09 -0.49 -3.42
C ASP A 140 16.41 -1.98 -3.67
N SER A 141 15.39 -2.79 -3.96
CA SER A 141 15.54 -4.23 -4.20
C SER A 141 15.31 -4.59 -5.67
N GLU A 142 16.04 -5.58 -6.16
CA GLU A 142 15.71 -6.29 -7.41
C GLU A 142 14.84 -7.53 -7.17
N GLU A 143 14.78 -7.97 -5.92
CA GLU A 143 14.07 -9.16 -5.51
C GLU A 143 12.65 -8.82 -5.08
N VAL A 144 11.73 -9.67 -5.53
CA VAL A 144 10.38 -9.74 -4.98
C VAL A 144 10.33 -10.78 -3.87
N TRP A 145 9.41 -10.59 -2.95
CA TRP A 145 9.02 -11.63 -2.02
C TRP A 145 7.50 -11.65 -1.86
N PHE A 146 7.03 -12.73 -1.26
CA PHE A 146 5.65 -12.94 -0.90
C PHE A 146 5.47 -12.85 0.61
N ASP A 147 4.45 -12.11 1.01
CA ASP A 147 3.95 -12.10 2.39
C ASP A 147 2.64 -12.88 2.43
N ALA A 148 2.62 -13.97 3.17
CA ALA A 148 1.46 -14.85 3.24
C ALA A 148 1.14 -15.33 4.64
N GLY A 149 -0.15 -15.54 4.93
CA GLY A 149 -0.61 -16.03 6.22
C GLY A 149 -1.64 -15.09 6.81
N TRP A 150 -1.61 -14.89 8.12
CA TRP A 150 -2.56 -14.00 8.78
C TRP A 150 -1.87 -13.06 9.77
N PHE A 151 -2.55 -11.97 10.07
CA PHE A 151 -2.16 -11.06 11.13
C PHE A 151 -3.40 -10.45 11.78
N GLN A 152 -3.30 -10.12 13.06
CA GLN A 152 -4.31 -9.30 13.74
C GLN A 152 -3.87 -7.84 13.73
N MET A 153 -4.81 -6.94 13.44
CA MET A 153 -4.60 -5.52 13.69
C MET A 153 -5.02 -5.21 15.12
N ARG A 154 -4.06 -5.18 16.06
CA ARG A 154 -4.35 -4.68 17.42
C ARG A 154 -4.08 -3.19 17.48
N ALA A 155 -5.08 -2.43 17.92
CA ALA A 155 -4.85 -1.05 18.33
C ALA A 155 -4.05 -1.05 19.64
N ARG A 156 -2.74 -0.79 19.58
CA ARG A 156 -2.09 -0.04 20.66
C ARG A 156 -2.35 1.43 20.39
N GLY A 157 -2.54 2.23 21.45
CA GLY A 157 -3.03 3.61 21.38
C GLY A 157 -2.59 4.40 20.15
N ASN A 158 -3.55 5.07 19.50
CA ASN A 158 -3.42 6.03 18.39
C ASN A 158 -2.11 6.04 17.58
N THR A 159 -1.75 4.94 16.89
CA THR A 159 -1.21 4.91 15.50
C THR A 159 -0.41 3.65 15.16
N GLU A 160 -0.09 2.79 16.12
CA GLU A 160 0.78 1.64 15.85
C GLU A 160 -0.03 0.35 15.61
N LEU A 161 0.02 -0.14 14.38
CA LEU A 161 -0.50 -1.46 14.01
C LEU A 161 0.55 -2.51 14.40
N THR A 162 0.33 -3.25 15.48
CA THR A 162 1.17 -4.41 15.79
C THR A 162 0.66 -5.62 14.99
N VAL A 163 1.50 -6.17 14.12
CA VAL A 163 1.30 -7.49 13.51
C VAL A 163 1.54 -8.53 14.60
N VAL A 164 0.49 -9.24 15.01
CA VAL A 164 0.60 -10.34 15.98
C VAL A 164 0.50 -11.65 15.22
N ASP A 165 1.67 -12.22 14.92
CA ASP A 165 2.03 -13.57 14.44
C ASP A 165 1.29 -14.17 13.22
N GLY A 166 2.00 -15.08 12.52
CA GLY A 166 1.44 -15.95 11.46
C GLY A 166 1.78 -15.56 10.02
N MET A 167 2.60 -14.53 9.80
CA MET A 167 3.05 -14.12 8.47
C MET A 167 4.36 -14.82 8.08
N LEU A 168 4.33 -15.53 6.97
CA LEU A 168 5.48 -16.04 6.25
C LEU A 168 6.00 -14.97 5.29
N HIS A 169 7.32 -14.76 5.30
CA HIS A 169 8.06 -13.97 4.32
C HIS A 169 8.96 -14.91 3.53
N THR A 170 8.70 -15.07 2.23
CA THR A 170 9.39 -16.05 1.38
C THR A 170 9.51 -15.57 -0.07
N GLN A 171 10.47 -16.09 -0.82
CA GLN A 171 10.56 -15.89 -2.28
C GLN A 171 9.80 -16.99 -3.06
N ASP A 172 9.36 -18.05 -2.38
CA ASP A 172 8.65 -19.18 -2.99
C ASP A 172 7.13 -18.97 -2.92
N LEU A 173 6.50 -18.80 -4.09
CA LEU A 173 5.05 -18.66 -4.16
C LEU A 173 4.30 -19.93 -3.72
N ALA A 174 4.87 -21.12 -3.89
CA ALA A 174 4.20 -22.37 -3.47
C ALA A 174 4.11 -22.42 -1.94
N GLU A 175 5.16 -22.01 -1.25
CA GLU A 175 5.20 -21.90 0.21
C GLU A 175 4.24 -20.81 0.70
N ALA A 176 4.29 -19.62 0.06
CA ALA A 176 3.36 -18.54 0.34
C ALA A 176 1.89 -18.94 0.12
N ARG A 177 1.58 -19.64 -0.96
CA ARG A 177 0.26 -20.21 -1.23
C ARG A 177 -0.15 -21.16 -0.11
N SER A 178 0.74 -22.07 0.32
CA SER A 178 0.44 -23.02 1.39
C SER A 178 0.11 -22.32 2.70
N ALA A 179 0.90 -21.32 3.10
CA ALA A 179 0.65 -20.50 4.29
C ALA A 179 -0.69 -19.74 4.21
N PHE A 180 -1.00 -19.14 3.05
CA PHE A 180 -2.27 -18.45 2.82
C PHE A 180 -3.48 -19.40 2.94
N MET A 181 -3.41 -20.57 2.31
CA MET A 181 -4.51 -21.53 2.35
C MET A 181 -4.71 -22.10 3.76
N ALA A 182 -3.62 -22.42 4.48
CA ALA A 182 -3.70 -22.86 5.87
C ALA A 182 -4.31 -21.79 6.79
N ALA A 183 -3.98 -20.51 6.56
CA ALA A 183 -4.59 -19.41 7.28
C ALA A 183 -6.09 -19.25 6.98
N LEU A 184 -6.52 -19.48 5.72
CA LEU A 184 -7.93 -19.51 5.38
C LEU A 184 -8.66 -20.68 6.03
N GLU A 185 -8.06 -21.87 6.12
CA GLU A 185 -8.68 -23.02 6.82
C GLU A 185 -8.96 -22.71 8.30
N GLN A 186 -8.14 -21.88 8.93
CA GLN A 186 -8.30 -21.49 10.33
C GLN A 186 -9.35 -20.38 10.53
N HIS A 187 -9.51 -19.48 9.55
CA HIS A 187 -10.24 -18.22 9.77
C HIS A 187 -11.43 -17.98 8.84
N ALA A 188 -11.46 -18.61 7.67
CA ALA A 188 -12.54 -18.49 6.71
C ALA A 188 -13.54 -19.64 6.86
N PRO A 189 -14.85 -19.40 6.64
CA PRO A 189 -15.81 -20.49 6.59
C PRO A 189 -15.62 -21.30 5.31
N ALA A 190 -15.75 -22.62 5.41
CA ALA A 190 -15.84 -23.48 4.23
C ALA A 190 -17.07 -23.11 3.40
N ARG A 191 -16.96 -23.30 2.08
CA ARG A 191 -18.08 -23.15 1.14
C ARG A 191 -18.83 -24.46 0.95
#